data_AF-A0A1X1QET8-F1
#
_entry.id   AF-A0A1X1QET8-F1
#
_cell.length_a   1.000
_cell.length_b   1.000
_cell.length_c   1.000
_cell.angle_alpha   90.00
_cell.angle_beta   90.00
_cell.angle_gamma   90.00
#
_symmetry.space_group_name_H-M   'P 1'
#
loop_
_entity.id
_entity.type
_entity.pdbx_description
1 polymer ?
#
loop_
_entity_poly.entity_id
_entity_poly.type
_entity_poly.pdbx_seq_one_letter_code
_entity_poly.pdbx_strand_id
1 'polypeptide(L)'
;MSLSDKIDDWKMYPNALGSESQVAVIVGEVSVVLEEEIPKHVKEALKTLSLRGTMRDIAKAIASNEEPEQHNMGVPSFHDVVDAAGASCCISWAEALSILTIYLEERRAKIG
;
A
#
# COMPACT_ATOMS: atom_id res chain seq x y z
N MET A 1 5.95 -14.98 -15.52
CA MET A 1 5.28 -13.70 -15.80
C MET A 1 6.37 -12.65 -15.92
N SER A 2 6.40 -11.88 -17.00
CA SER A 2 7.40 -10.81 -17.17
C SER A 2 7.15 -9.70 -16.15
N LEU A 3 8.12 -8.80 -15.97
CA LEU A 3 7.94 -7.63 -15.11
C LEU A 3 6.91 -6.65 -15.71
N SER A 4 6.82 -6.54 -17.03
CA SER A 4 5.79 -5.76 -17.73
C SER A 4 4.40 -6.32 -17.49
N ASP A 5 4.21 -7.64 -17.58
CA ASP A 5 2.93 -8.30 -17.27
C ASP A 5 2.51 -8.04 -15.81
N LYS A 6 3.46 -8.15 -14.86
CA LYS A 6 3.19 -7.86 -13.44
C LYS A 6 2.70 -6.43 -13.21
N ILE A 7 3.29 -5.45 -13.90
CA ILE A 7 2.89 -4.04 -13.81
C ILE A 7 1.46 -3.88 -14.35
N ASP A 8 1.16 -4.51 -15.48
CA ASP A 8 -0.16 -4.41 -16.12
C ASP A 8 -1.25 -5.04 -15.28
N ASP A 9 -1.01 -6.25 -14.77
CA ASP A 9 -1.93 -6.94 -13.89
C ASP A 9 -2.22 -6.13 -12.63
N TRP A 10 -1.17 -5.55 -12.03
CA TRP A 10 -1.34 -4.69 -10.85
C TRP A 10 -2.17 -3.43 -11.15
N LYS A 11 -1.93 -2.78 -12.30
CA LYS A 11 -2.64 -1.58 -12.73
C LYS A 11 -4.14 -1.80 -12.97
N MET A 12 -4.59 -3.03 -13.23
CA MET A 12 -6.01 -3.31 -13.35
C MET A 12 -6.75 -3.17 -12.02
N TYR A 13 -6.10 -3.50 -10.90
CA TYR A 13 -6.72 -3.53 -9.57
C TYR A 13 -5.82 -2.96 -8.47
N PRO A 14 -5.35 -1.70 -8.59
CA PRO A 14 -4.34 -1.15 -7.68
C PRO A 14 -4.87 -0.96 -6.26
N ASN A 15 -6.19 -0.88 -6.08
CA ASN A 15 -6.85 -0.77 -4.78
C ASN A 15 -7.25 -2.11 -4.15
N ALA A 16 -7.04 -3.24 -4.85
CA ALA A 16 -7.42 -4.57 -4.36
C ALA A 16 -6.67 -4.97 -3.09
N LEU A 17 -7.23 -5.93 -2.36
CA LEU A 17 -6.62 -6.46 -1.15
C LEU A 17 -5.31 -7.19 -1.49
N GLY A 18 -4.22 -6.87 -0.77
CA GLY A 18 -2.90 -7.46 -0.99
C GLY A 18 -2.10 -6.79 -2.12
N SER A 19 -2.73 -5.87 -2.86
CA SER A 19 -2.09 -5.01 -3.87
C SER A 19 -0.91 -4.22 -3.28
N GLU A 20 -0.98 -3.86 -1.99
CA GLU A 20 0.05 -3.05 -1.32
C GLU A 20 1.39 -3.79 -1.21
N SER A 21 1.35 -5.11 -0.98
CA SER A 21 2.54 -5.95 -0.94
C SER A 21 3.06 -6.23 -2.35
N GLN A 22 2.16 -6.46 -3.30
CA GLN A 22 2.52 -6.70 -4.70
C GLN A 22 3.26 -5.52 -5.31
N VAL A 23 2.75 -4.29 -5.13
CA VAL A 23 3.39 -3.09 -5.68
C VAL A 23 4.78 -2.85 -5.11
N ALA A 24 5.00 -3.18 -3.83
CA ALA A 24 6.33 -3.05 -3.22
C ALA A 24 7.35 -4.00 -3.86
N VAL A 25 6.94 -5.24 -4.17
CA VAL A 25 7.78 -6.20 -4.89
C VAL A 25 8.07 -5.71 -6.30
N ILE A 26 7.04 -5.26 -7.02
CA ILE A 26 7.18 -4.75 -8.40
C ILE A 26 8.15 -3.56 -8.44
N VAL A 27 8.01 -2.59 -7.54
CA VAL A 27 8.92 -1.43 -7.48
C VAL A 27 10.37 -1.86 -7.17
N GLY A 28 10.57 -2.85 -6.31
CA GLY A 28 11.88 -3.42 -6.03
C GLY A 28 12.50 -4.10 -7.26
N GLU A 29 11.73 -4.91 -7.98
CA GLU A 29 12.16 -5.55 -9.23
C GLU A 29 12.50 -4.52 -10.31
N VAL A 30 11.69 -3.46 -10.44
CA VAL A 30 11.95 -2.33 -11.37
C VAL A 30 13.27 -1.63 -11.04
N SER A 31 13.52 -1.33 -9.76
CA SER A 31 14.76 -0.69 -9.30
C SER A 31 15.99 -1.53 -9.62
N VAL A 32 15.90 -2.84 -9.45
CA VAL A 32 16.98 -3.78 -9.77
C VAL A 32 17.22 -3.87 -11.28
N VAL A 33 16.16 -4.03 -12.08
CA VAL A 33 16.27 -4.21 -13.54
C VAL A 33 16.79 -2.96 -14.24
N LEU A 34 16.36 -1.78 -13.80
CA LEU A 34 16.77 -0.51 -14.39
C LEU A 34 18.03 0.08 -13.75
N GLU A 35 18.57 -0.55 -12.71
CA GLU A 35 19.69 -0.04 -11.90
C GLU A 35 19.45 1.40 -11.40
N GLU A 36 18.17 1.74 -11.12
CA GLU A 36 17.74 3.07 -10.67
C GLU A 36 17.46 3.05 -9.16
N GLU A 37 17.83 4.12 -8.44
CA GLU A 37 17.37 4.30 -7.06
C GLU A 37 15.86 4.62 -7.01
N ILE A 38 15.14 3.99 -6.07
CA ILE A 38 13.73 4.30 -5.85
C ILE A 38 13.59 5.75 -5.34
N PRO A 39 12.83 6.62 -6.04
CA PRO A 39 12.64 8.01 -5.65
C PRO A 39 12.00 8.17 -4.26
N LYS A 40 12.32 9.25 -3.55
CA LYS A 40 11.82 9.51 -2.19
C LYS A 40 10.29 9.49 -2.10
N HIS A 41 9.60 10.14 -3.03
CA HIS A 41 8.13 10.19 -3.05
C HIS A 41 7.49 8.83 -3.32
N VAL A 42 8.16 7.95 -4.09
CA VAL A 42 7.74 6.55 -4.28
C VAL A 42 7.93 5.75 -2.99
N LYS A 43 9.05 5.94 -2.28
CA LYS A 43 9.27 5.33 -0.95
C LYS A 43 8.20 5.78 0.06
N GLU A 44 7.80 7.06 0.02
CA GLU A 44 6.72 7.60 0.86
C GLU A 44 5.36 6.98 0.50
N ALA A 45 5.03 6.88 -0.79
CA ALA A 45 3.82 6.19 -1.25
C ALA A 45 3.77 4.71 -0.81
N LEU A 46 4.88 3.98 -0.92
CA LEU A 46 4.98 2.59 -0.44
C LEU A 46 4.75 2.48 1.07
N LYS A 47 5.28 3.42 1.87
CA LYS A 47 5.04 3.45 3.32
C LYS A 47 3.56 3.67 3.64
N THR A 48 2.92 4.63 2.95
CA THR A 48 1.49 4.91 3.10
C THR A 48 0.63 3.69 2.80
N LEU A 49 0.94 2.93 1.74
CA LEU A 49 0.20 1.70 1.41
C LEU A 49 0.52 0.54 2.36
N SER A 50 1.75 0.41 2.83
CA SER A 50 2.11 -0.61 3.83
C SER A 50 1.32 -0.41 5.13
N LEU A 51 1.12 0.85 5.54
CA LEU A 51 0.30 1.19 6.70
C LEU A 51 -1.16 0.78 6.50
N ARG A 52 -1.73 1.03 5.31
CA ARG A 52 -3.08 0.56 4.94
C ARG A 52 -3.21 -0.96 5.09
N GLY A 53 -2.22 -1.71 4.63
CA GLY A 53 -2.19 -3.18 4.78
C GLY A 53 -2.12 -3.61 6.25
N THR A 54 -1.25 -2.99 7.03
CA THR A 54 -1.07 -3.27 8.47
C THR A 54 -2.36 -3.00 9.25
N MET A 55 -3.02 -1.86 9.00
CA MET A 55 -4.29 -1.52 9.62
C MET A 55 -5.37 -2.54 9.33
N ARG A 56 -5.49 -3.00 8.09
CA ARG A 56 -6.45 -4.03 7.71
C ARG A 56 -6.20 -5.34 8.50
N ASP A 57 -4.95 -5.74 8.66
CA ASP A 57 -4.63 -6.97 9.38
C ASP A 57 -4.95 -6.84 10.88
N ILE A 58 -4.71 -5.66 11.45
CA ILE A 58 -5.17 -5.31 12.81
C ILE A 58 -6.70 -5.38 12.91
N ALA A 59 -7.43 -4.81 11.94
CA ALA A 59 -8.90 -4.87 11.89
C ALA A 59 -9.42 -6.30 11.91
N LYS A 60 -8.82 -7.15 11.06
CA LYS A 60 -9.18 -8.58 10.98
C LYS A 60 -8.88 -9.29 12.29
N ALA A 61 -7.74 -9.01 12.92
CA ALA A 61 -7.38 -9.61 14.20
C ALA A 61 -8.36 -9.20 15.32
N ILE A 62 -8.78 -7.92 15.35
CA ILE A 62 -9.80 -7.43 16.30
C ILE A 62 -11.14 -8.12 16.04
N ALA A 63 -11.63 -8.11 14.80
CA ALA A 63 -12.91 -8.74 14.44
C ALA A 63 -12.93 -10.27 14.68
N SER A 64 -11.77 -10.92 14.63
CA SER A 64 -11.64 -12.36 14.91
C SER A 64 -11.51 -12.68 16.40
N ASN A 65 -11.19 -11.69 17.24
CA ASN A 65 -11.02 -11.82 18.69
C ASN A 65 -12.22 -11.28 19.50
N GLU A 66 -13.30 -10.84 18.87
CA GLU A 66 -14.54 -10.50 19.57
C GLU A 66 -15.28 -11.78 20.00
N GLU A 67 -14.96 -12.26 21.22
CA GLU A 67 -16.06 -12.54 22.14
C GLU A 67 -16.77 -11.21 22.44
N PRO A 68 -18.10 -11.13 22.34
CA PRO A 68 -18.82 -9.89 22.52
C PRO A 68 -18.94 -9.63 24.02
N GLU A 69 -18.13 -8.74 24.59
CA GLU A 69 -18.52 -7.93 25.75
C GLU A 69 -17.44 -6.94 26.16
N GLN A 70 -17.90 -5.71 26.46
CA GLN A 70 -17.15 -4.57 26.99
C GLN A 70 -16.47 -3.66 25.95
N HIS A 71 -17.30 -2.85 25.28
CA HIS A 71 -16.94 -1.47 24.94
C HIS A 71 -16.53 -0.73 26.24
N ASN A 72 -15.28 -0.86 26.65
CA ASN A 72 -14.69 -0.02 27.68
C ASN A 72 -14.58 1.41 27.12
N MET A 73 -15.40 2.32 27.65
CA MET A 73 -15.33 3.75 27.35
C MET A 73 -13.93 4.27 27.68
N GLY A 74 -13.07 4.40 26.67
CA GLY A 74 -11.68 4.88 26.81
C GLY A 74 -10.66 4.24 25.86
N VAL A 75 -10.99 3.13 25.19
CA VAL A 75 -10.12 2.53 24.17
C VAL A 75 -10.43 3.13 22.79
N PRO A 76 -9.45 3.67 22.04
CA PRO A 76 -9.66 4.16 20.68
C PRO A 76 -10.29 3.07 19.81
N SER A 77 -11.32 3.42 19.05
CA SER A 77 -11.91 2.50 18.09
C SER A 77 -10.93 2.19 16.96
N PHE A 78 -11.17 1.09 16.24
CA PHE A 78 -10.38 0.77 15.05
C PHE A 78 -10.34 1.94 14.05
N HIS A 79 -11.47 2.64 13.89
CA HIS A 79 -11.56 3.82 13.03
C HIS A 79 -10.66 4.96 13.52
N ASP A 80 -10.61 5.21 14.84
CA ASP A 80 -9.74 6.25 15.40
C ASP A 80 -8.25 5.96 15.15
N VAL A 81 -7.85 4.68 15.24
CA VAL A 81 -6.48 4.25 14.93
C VAL A 81 -6.17 4.40 13.43
N VAL A 82 -7.12 4.02 12.57
CA VAL A 82 -7.01 4.18 11.11
C VAL A 82 -6.88 5.64 10.72
N ASP A 83 -7.73 6.50 11.28
CA ASP A 83 -7.75 7.93 10.98
C ASP A 83 -6.48 8.62 11.50
N ALA A 84 -6.04 8.29 12.72
CA ALA A 84 -4.81 8.85 13.30
C ALA A 84 -3.56 8.47 12.49
N ALA A 85 -3.46 7.22 12.06
CA ALA A 85 -2.29 6.79 11.31
C ALA A 85 -2.40 7.12 9.80
N GLY A 86 -3.61 7.25 9.24
CA GLY A 86 -3.83 7.93 7.96
C GLY A 86 -3.38 9.40 8.00
N ALA A 87 -3.71 10.13 9.07
CA ALA A 87 -3.27 11.51 9.29
C ALA A 87 -1.76 11.62 9.52
N SER A 88 -1.10 10.56 9.99
CA SER A 88 0.37 10.51 10.12
C SER A 88 1.11 10.35 8.79
N CYS A 89 0.39 9.92 7.74
CA CYS A 89 0.95 9.88 6.40
C CYS A 89 0.88 11.28 5.78
N CYS A 90 1.99 11.77 5.22
CA CYS A 90 2.02 13.08 4.55
C CYS A 90 1.17 13.15 3.27
N ILE A 91 0.67 12.01 2.79
CA ILE A 91 -0.17 11.85 1.60
C ILE A 91 -1.26 10.81 1.86
N SER A 92 -2.39 10.98 1.20
CA SER A 92 -3.52 10.05 1.24
C SER A 92 -3.23 8.74 0.50
N TRP A 93 -4.04 7.71 0.74
CA TRP A 93 -3.95 6.43 0.03
C TRP A 93 -4.18 6.58 -1.47
N ALA A 94 -5.11 7.47 -1.88
CA ALA A 94 -5.38 7.73 -3.28
C ALA A 94 -4.18 8.39 -3.98
N GLU A 95 -3.54 9.36 -3.32
CA GLU A 95 -2.31 9.98 -3.82
C GLU A 95 -1.17 8.98 -3.92
N ALA A 96 -1.00 8.10 -2.92
CA ALA A 96 0.01 7.05 -2.95
C ALA A 96 -0.20 6.10 -4.14
N LEU A 97 -1.44 5.67 -4.40
CA LEU A 97 -1.77 4.84 -5.58
C LEU A 97 -1.49 5.56 -6.89
N SER A 98 -1.82 6.85 -6.98
CA SER A 98 -1.55 7.68 -8.16
C SER A 98 -0.05 7.80 -8.44
N ILE A 99 0.75 8.12 -7.42
CA ILE A 99 2.22 8.21 -7.51
C ILE A 99 2.81 6.90 -8.03
N LEU A 100 2.39 5.76 -7.46
CA LEU A 100 2.90 4.45 -7.86
C LEU A 100 2.46 4.07 -9.28
N THR A 101 1.23 4.41 -9.66
CA THR A 101 0.73 4.16 -11.02
C THR A 101 1.54 4.91 -12.06
N ILE A 102 1.78 6.21 -11.83
CA ILE A 102 2.58 7.06 -12.73
C ILE A 102 4.02 6.53 -12.81
N TYR A 103 4.64 6.25 -11.66
CA TYR A 103 6.00 5.71 -11.62
C TYR A 103 6.13 4.39 -12.41
N LEU A 104 5.22 3.45 -12.19
CA LEU A 104 5.26 2.15 -12.86
C LEU A 104 4.95 2.27 -14.36
N GLU A 105 4.09 3.18 -14.78
CA GLU A 105 3.79 3.42 -16.19
C GLU A 105 4.99 3.97 -16.96
N GLU A 106 5.69 4.94 -16.37
CA GLU A 106 6.93 5.47 -16.95
C GLU A 106 8.02 4.40 -17.07
N ARG A 107 8.11 3.49 -16.10
CA ARG A 107 9.13 2.42 -16.10
C ARG A 107 8.73 1.24 -16.95
N ARG A 108 7.44 0.90 -17.05
CA ARG A 108 6.94 -0.14 -17.97
C ARG A 108 7.43 0.12 -19.40
N ALA A 109 7.36 1.37 -19.86
CA ALA A 109 7.83 1.76 -21.20
C ALA A 109 9.33 1.52 -21.44
N LYS A 110 10.14 1.41 -20.36
CA LYS A 110 11.59 1.16 -20.44
C LYS A 110 11.97 -0.32 -20.35
N ILE A 111 11.12 -1.15 -19.75
CA ILE A 111 11.44 -2.55 -19.43
C ILE A 111 11.02 -3.52 -20.56
N GLY A 112 10.07 -3.12 -21.41
CA GLY A 112 9.54 -3.96 -22.49
C GLY A 112 8.35 -4.79 -22.04
#